data_AF-A0A1M4T258-F1
#
_entry.id   AF-A0A1M4T258-F1
#
_cell.length_a   1.000
_cell.length_b   1.000
_cell.length_c   1.000
_cell.angle_alpha   90.00
_cell.angle_beta   90.00
_cell.angle_gamma   90.00
#
_symmetry.space_group_name_H-M   'P 1'
#
loop_
_entity.id
_entity.type
_entity.pdbx_description
1 polymer ?
#
loop_
_entity_poly.entity_id
_entity_poly.type
_entity_poly.pdbx_seq_one_letter_code
_entity_poly.pdbx_strand_id
1 'polypeptide(L)'
;MDFSLSLFGQATSVIMIICGSIGVLFCGYTFFYVFHRLVFPQGALIINDRGIINLTNVLGSKEVIPFEMMKVAQLEKIHGKLYIGIKVYNEEEYLDNLPIFNRILQEINKKNFGTSIISMSIPTDSREGIPQIVKIINERIEITKVRKEMNW
;
A
#
# COMPACT_ATOMS: atom_id res chain seq x y z
N MET A 1 28.02 -23.76 -33.69
CA MET A 1 26.83 -24.57 -34.05
C MET A 1 25.64 -23.65 -33.90
N ASP A 2 25.15 -23.09 -35.01
CA ASP A 2 24.01 -22.17 -34.99
C ASP A 2 22.72 -23.00 -34.94
N PHE A 3 22.20 -23.22 -33.74
CA PHE A 3 20.94 -23.91 -33.54
C PHE A 3 19.80 -22.96 -33.93
N SER A 4 19.28 -23.11 -35.15
CA SER A 4 18.13 -22.37 -35.66
C SER A 4 16.91 -23.28 -35.64
N LEU A 5 15.79 -22.78 -35.10
CA LEU A 5 14.51 -23.48 -35.14
C LEU A 5 13.66 -22.82 -36.24
N SER A 6 13.17 -23.60 -37.19
CA SER A 6 12.25 -23.07 -38.21
C SER A 6 10.82 -23.03 -37.65
N LEU A 7 10.38 -21.86 -37.23
CA LEU A 7 8.98 -21.57 -36.95
C LEU A 7 8.45 -20.70 -38.09
N PHE A 8 7.37 -21.13 -38.75
CA PHE A 8 6.72 -20.40 -39.85
C PHE A 8 7.66 -19.98 -41.01
N GLY A 9 8.62 -20.82 -41.37
CA GLY A 9 9.46 -20.60 -42.56
C GLY A 9 10.58 -19.56 -42.40
N GLN A 10 10.78 -19.00 -41.21
CA GLN A 10 11.93 -18.14 -40.90
C GLN A 10 12.88 -18.83 -39.90
N ALA A 11 14.18 -18.83 -40.21
CA ALA A 11 15.20 -19.33 -39.31
C ALA A 11 15.33 -18.37 -38.13
N THR A 12 14.68 -18.69 -37.02
CA THR A 12 14.66 -17.84 -35.83
C THR A 12 15.66 -18.37 -34.82
N SER A 13 16.55 -17.52 -34.33
CA SER A 13 17.51 -17.89 -33.29
C SER A 13 16.78 -18.30 -32.01
N VAL A 14 17.23 -19.36 -31.35
CA VAL A 14 16.68 -19.85 -30.07
C VAL A 14 16.65 -18.74 -29.00
N ILE A 15 17.62 -17.83 -29.03
CA ILE A 15 17.67 -16.68 -28.11
C ILE A 15 16.45 -15.77 -28.32
N MET A 16 16.06 -15.50 -29.57
CA MET A 16 14.88 -14.69 -29.87
C MET A 16 13.59 -15.36 -29.40
N ILE A 17 13.50 -16.70 -29.51
CA ILE A 17 12.35 -17.46 -29.02
C ILE A 17 12.24 -17.35 -27.50
N ILE A 18 13.36 -17.47 -26.78
CA ILE A 18 13.38 -17.33 -25.31
C ILE A 18 12.99 -15.91 -24.90
N CYS A 19 13.58 -14.88 -25.50
CA CYS A 19 13.25 -13.49 -25.19
C CYS A 19 11.78 -13.17 -25.48
N GLY A 20 11.25 -13.63 -26.62
CA GLY A 20 9.84 -13.48 -26.96
C GLY A 20 8.93 -14.17 -25.94
N SER A 21 9.29 -15.38 -25.53
CA SER A 21 8.51 -16.15 -24.55
C SER A 21 8.48 -15.47 -23.18
N ILE A 22 9.62 -14.96 -22.70
CA ILE A 22 9.69 -14.20 -21.44
C ILE A 22 8.84 -12.94 -21.54
N GLY A 23 8.91 -12.22 -22.65
CA GLY A 23 8.10 -11.02 -22.88
C GLY A 23 6.60 -11.31 -22.86
N VAL A 24 6.16 -12.36 -23.56
CA VAL A 24 4.75 -12.77 -23.57
C VAL A 24 4.27 -13.17 -22.16
N LEU A 25 5.06 -13.95 -21.43
CA LEU A 25 4.72 -14.35 -20.06
C LEU A 25 4.64 -13.13 -19.11
N PHE A 26 5.61 -12.22 -19.20
CA PHE A 26 5.63 -11.00 -18.38
C PHE A 26 4.45 -10.08 -18.70
N CYS A 27 4.18 -9.83 -19.98
CA CYS A 27 3.06 -8.99 -20.41
C CYS A 27 1.72 -9.64 -20.06
N GLY A 28 1.57 -10.95 -20.29
CA GLY A 28 0.37 -11.69 -19.95
C GLY A 28 0.10 -11.64 -18.44
N TYR A 29 1.10 -11.94 -17.62
CA TYR A 29 0.97 -11.86 -16.16
C TYR A 29 0.58 -10.45 -15.70
N THR A 30 1.27 -9.42 -16.20
CA THR A 30 1.00 -8.02 -15.84
C THR A 30 -0.40 -7.60 -16.26
N PHE A 31 -0.84 -8.01 -17.46
CA PHE A 31 -2.18 -7.74 -17.96
C PHE A 31 -3.25 -8.38 -17.07
N PHE A 32 -3.13 -9.68 -16.76
CA PHE A 32 -4.07 -10.36 -15.87
C PHE A 32 -4.11 -9.74 -14.48
N TYR A 33 -2.96 -9.37 -13.93
CA TYR A 33 -2.87 -8.70 -12.63
C TYR A 33 -3.61 -7.35 -12.63
N VAL A 34 -3.36 -6.49 -13.61
CA VAL A 34 -4.03 -5.19 -13.74
C VAL A 34 -5.53 -5.37 -13.99
N PHE A 35 -5.90 -6.27 -14.90
CA PHE A 35 -7.29 -6.56 -15.22
C PHE A 35 -8.07 -7.07 -14.00
N HIS A 36 -7.50 -8.02 -13.25
CA HIS A 36 -8.09 -8.51 -12.01
C HIS A 36 -8.32 -7.37 -11.01
N ARG A 37 -7.36 -6.44 -10.87
CA ARG A 37 -7.48 -5.29 -9.96
C ARG A 37 -8.52 -4.26 -10.42
N LEU A 38 -8.76 -4.14 -11.72
CA LEU A 38 -9.81 -3.29 -12.29
C LEU A 38 -11.21 -3.88 -12.08
N VAL A 39 -11.37 -5.20 -12.28
CA VAL A 39 -12.66 -5.88 -12.13
C VAL A 39 -13.04 -6.09 -10.66
N PHE A 40 -12.06 -6.35 -9.80
CA PHE A 40 -12.25 -6.56 -8.36
C PHE A 40 -11.55 -5.46 -7.55
N PRO A 41 -12.11 -4.23 -7.52
CA PRO A 41 -11.53 -3.15 -6.74
C PRO A 41 -11.62 -3.49 -5.25
N GLN A 42 -10.47 -3.78 -4.64
CA GLN A 42 -10.36 -3.88 -3.18
C GLN A 42 -10.41 -2.48 -2.58
N GLY A 43 -11.10 -2.32 -1.45
CA GLY A 43 -11.12 -1.06 -0.72
C GLY A 43 -9.70 -0.60 -0.40
N ALA A 44 -9.41 0.68 -0.63
CA ALA A 44 -8.09 1.27 -0.38
C ALA A 44 -7.67 1.19 1.09
N LEU A 45 -8.66 1.21 1.98
CA LEU A 45 -8.51 1.23 3.42
C LEU A 45 -9.53 0.29 4.05
N ILE A 46 -9.09 -0.56 4.96
CA ILE A 46 -9.98 -1.33 5.84
C ILE A 46 -9.77 -0.82 7.26
N ILE A 47 -10.86 -0.38 7.89
CA ILE A 47 -10.91 -0.01 9.29
C ILE A 47 -11.68 -1.14 10.00
N ASN A 48 -11.02 -1.88 10.88
CA ASN A 48 -11.64 -2.96 11.67
C ASN A 48 -11.52 -2.66 13.16
N ASP A 49 -11.88 -3.60 14.04
CA ASP A 49 -11.84 -3.37 15.48
C ASP A 49 -10.43 -3.34 16.10
N ARG A 50 -9.43 -3.87 15.40
CA ARG A 50 -8.03 -3.92 15.87
C ARG A 50 -7.21 -2.73 15.39
N GLY A 51 -7.55 -2.19 14.23
CA GLY A 51 -6.75 -1.14 13.60
C GLY A 51 -7.10 -0.89 12.15
N ILE A 52 -6.11 -0.40 11.43
CA ILE A 52 -6.23 0.04 10.04
C ILE A 52 -5.33 -0.82 9.16
N ILE A 53 -5.86 -1.28 8.03
CA ILE A 53 -5.10 -2.00 7.00
C ILE A 53 -5.09 -1.13 5.74
N ASN A 54 -3.89 -0.77 5.28
CA ASN A 54 -3.71 -0.03 4.05
C ASN A 54 -3.50 -1.00 2.87
N LEU A 55 -4.45 -1.02 1.94
CA LEU A 55 -4.40 -1.86 0.73
C LEU A 55 -3.98 -1.10 -0.53
N THR A 56 -3.59 0.17 -0.41
CA THR A 56 -3.25 1.00 -1.58
C THR A 56 -1.93 0.61 -2.24
N ASN A 57 -0.95 0.16 -1.46
CA ASN A 57 0.36 -0.20 -1.98
C ASN A 57 0.43 -1.68 -2.38
N VAL A 58 0.90 -1.96 -3.60
CA VAL A 58 1.16 -3.32 -4.13
C VAL A 58 2.14 -4.10 -3.25
N LEU A 59 3.01 -3.39 -2.52
CA LEU A 59 4.03 -3.89 -1.61
C LEU A 59 3.72 -3.54 -0.13
N GLY A 60 2.59 -2.86 0.12
CA GLY A 60 2.16 -2.56 1.47
C GLY A 60 1.83 -3.86 2.16
N SER A 61 2.47 -4.12 3.29
CA SER A 61 2.10 -5.26 4.11
C SER A 61 0.60 -5.16 4.40
N LYS A 62 -0.13 -6.27 4.25
CA LYS A 62 -1.53 -6.40 4.73
C LYS A 62 -1.57 -6.39 6.27
N GLU A 63 -0.59 -5.76 6.90
CA GLU A 63 -0.43 -5.65 8.32
C GLU A 63 -1.48 -4.68 8.85
N VAL A 64 -2.03 -5.09 9.99
CA VAL A 64 -2.92 -4.26 10.77
C VAL A 64 -2.05 -3.30 11.54
N ILE A 65 -2.19 -2.00 11.27
CA ILE A 65 -1.64 -0.95 12.12
C ILE A 65 -2.60 -0.79 13.31
N PRO A 66 -2.22 -1.19 14.53
CA PRO A 66 -3.15 -1.20 15.67
C PRO A 66 -3.49 0.23 16.12
N PHE A 67 -4.74 0.47 16.54
CA PHE A 67 -5.14 1.78 17.06
C PHE A 67 -4.35 2.21 18.30
N GLU A 68 -3.89 1.26 19.11
CA GLU A 68 -3.10 1.50 20.32
C GLU A 68 -1.77 2.21 20.03
N MET A 69 -1.21 2.00 18.84
CA MET A 69 0.03 2.65 18.41
C MET A 69 -0.23 4.07 17.87
N MET A 70 -1.49 4.40 17.54
CA MET A 70 -1.87 5.65 16.91
C MET A 70 -2.18 6.74 17.92
N LYS A 71 -1.55 7.90 17.75
CA LYS A 71 -1.80 9.11 18.53
C LYS A 71 -3.02 9.86 17.99
N VAL A 72 -3.02 10.15 16.68
CA VAL A 72 -4.05 10.94 15.98
C VAL A 72 -3.96 10.74 14.47
N ALA A 73 -5.10 10.78 13.79
CA ALA A 73 -5.21 10.90 12.34
C ALA A 73 -5.45 12.35 11.92
N GLN A 74 -4.76 12.80 10.87
CA GLN A 74 -4.84 14.15 10.34
C GLN A 74 -4.89 14.15 8.81
N LEU A 75 -5.43 15.22 8.24
CA LEU A 75 -5.36 15.46 6.81
C LEU A 75 -3.99 16.04 6.46
N GLU A 76 -3.32 15.42 5.50
CA GLU A 76 -2.05 15.89 4.94
C GLU A 76 -2.25 16.29 3.49
N LYS A 77 -1.63 17.39 3.07
CA LYS A 77 -1.68 17.84 1.68
C LYS A 77 -0.31 17.68 1.04
N ILE A 78 -0.17 16.68 0.17
CA ILE A 78 1.08 16.40 -0.55
C ILE A 78 0.82 16.68 -2.03
N HIS A 79 1.58 17.61 -2.61
CA HIS A 79 1.46 17.99 -4.03
C HIS A 79 0.02 18.29 -4.49
N GLY A 80 -0.75 18.98 -3.66
CA GLY A 80 -2.14 19.35 -4.00
C GLY A 80 -3.18 18.25 -3.79
N LYS A 81 -2.76 17.02 -3.46
CA LYS A 81 -3.65 15.90 -3.14
C LYS A 81 -3.78 15.73 -1.62
N LEU A 82 -4.95 15.29 -1.17
CA LEU A 82 -5.23 15.00 0.23
C LEU A 82 -4.85 13.55 0.56
N TYR A 83 -4.21 13.39 1.71
CA TYR A 83 -3.76 12.13 2.29
C TYR A 83 -4.26 12.04 3.73
N ILE A 84 -4.39 10.83 4.23
CA ILE A 84 -4.56 10.58 5.66
C ILE A 84 -3.18 10.30 6.25
N GLY A 85 -2.72 11.19 7.13
CA GLY A 85 -1.53 10.99 7.95
C GLY A 85 -1.91 10.44 9.32
N ILE A 86 -1.24 9.37 9.75
CA ILE A 86 -1.38 8.82 11.11
C ILE A 86 -0.09 9.07 11.87
N LYS A 87 -0.19 9.86 12.94
CA LYS A 87 0.90 10.03 13.91
C LYS A 87 0.85 8.88 14.89
N VAL A 88 1.99 8.25 15.15
CA VAL A 88 2.14 7.17 16.14
C VAL A 88 2.80 7.68 17.42
N TYR A 89 2.64 6.96 18.52
CA TYR A 89 3.25 7.32 19.80
C TYR A 89 4.77 7.16 19.79
N ASN A 90 5.24 6.02 19.27
CA ASN A 90 6.65 5.71 19.14
C ASN A 90 6.98 5.41 17.68
N GLU A 91 7.54 6.42 17.02
CA GLU A 91 7.87 6.38 15.60
C GLU A 91 8.99 5.39 15.28
N GLU A 92 10.01 5.34 16.14
CA GLU A 92 11.18 4.46 15.96
C GLU A 92 10.80 2.99 16.15
N GLU A 93 10.04 2.69 17.21
CA GLU A 93 9.55 1.34 17.48
C GLU A 93 8.63 0.84 16.37
N TYR A 94 7.78 1.70 15.81
CA TYR A 94 6.95 1.32 14.68
C TYR A 94 7.79 1.00 13.43
N LEU A 95 8.81 1.82 13.14
CA LEU A 95 9.70 1.60 12.00
C LEU A 95 10.56 0.33 12.15
N ASP A 96 11.02 0.03 13.36
CA ASP A 96 11.84 -1.16 13.64
C ASP A 96 11.07 -2.48 13.54
N ASN A 97 9.75 -2.43 13.74
CA ASN A 97 8.87 -3.58 13.55
C ASN A 97 8.53 -3.86 12.08
N LEU A 98 8.90 -2.96 11.15
CA LEU A 98 8.63 -3.13 9.73
C LEU A 98 9.74 -3.91 9.01
N PRO A 99 9.41 -4.65 7.94
CA PRO A 99 10.40 -5.17 7.02
C PRO A 99 11.31 -4.05 6.49
N ILE A 100 12.60 -4.35 6.30
CA ILE A 100 13.65 -3.38 5.93
C ILE A 100 13.25 -2.47 4.76
N PHE A 101 12.67 -3.05 3.70
CA PHE A 101 12.22 -2.28 2.53
C PHE A 101 11.11 -1.29 2.87
N ASN A 102 10.16 -1.68 3.73
CA ASN A 102 9.03 -0.83 4.13
C ASN A 102 9.51 0.32 5.03
N ARG A 103 10.48 0.06 5.92
CA ARG A 103 11.12 1.09 6.74
C ARG A 103 11.78 2.17 5.89
N ILE A 104 12.63 1.76 4.94
CA ILE A 104 13.35 2.70 4.06
C ILE A 104 12.36 3.59 3.28
N LEU A 105 11.30 3.00 2.72
CA LEU A 105 10.29 3.77 1.97
C LEU A 105 9.56 4.79 2.83
N GLN A 106 9.21 4.44 4.08
CA GLN A 106 8.53 5.35 4.99
C GLN A 106 9.48 6.47 5.47
N GLU A 107 10.74 6.17 5.73
CA GLU A 107 11.76 7.18 6.05
C GLU A 107 11.98 8.17 4.89
N ILE A 108 12.04 7.68 3.65
CA ILE A 108 12.15 8.53 2.45
C ILE A 108 10.92 9.43 2.32
N ASN A 109 9.72 8.89 2.52
CA ASN A 109 8.49 9.67 2.43
C ASN A 109 8.42 10.77 3.51
N LYS A 110 8.80 10.44 4.75
CA LYS A 110 8.89 11.41 5.84
C LYS A 110 9.92 12.51 5.52
N LYS A 111 11.11 12.14 5.07
CA LYS A 111 12.21 13.07 4.76
C LYS A 111 11.87 14.00 3.59
N ASN A 112 11.27 13.48 2.53
CA ASN A 112 11.03 14.23 1.30
C ASN A 112 9.73 15.05 1.35
N PHE A 113 8.72 14.60 2.10
CA PHE A 113 7.39 15.23 2.08
C PHE A 113 6.93 15.78 3.43
N GLY A 114 7.72 15.63 4.50
CA GLY A 114 7.36 16.10 5.85
C GLY A 114 6.07 15.45 6.38
N THR A 115 5.79 14.23 5.92
CA THR A 115 4.55 13.50 6.19
C THR A 115 4.62 12.76 7.51
N SER A 116 3.45 12.39 8.04
CA SER A 116 3.38 11.36 9.07
C SER A 116 4.00 10.07 8.56
N ILE A 117 4.60 9.28 9.45
CA ILE A 117 5.24 8.01 9.10
C ILE A 117 4.31 7.11 8.29
N ILE A 118 3.04 7.06 8.70
CA ILE A 118 1.99 6.43 7.92
C ILE A 118 1.24 7.53 7.20
N SER A 119 1.39 7.59 5.87
CA SER A 119 0.61 8.46 5.01
C SER A 119 -0.02 7.64 3.90
N MET A 120 -1.33 7.74 3.74
CA MET A 120 -2.09 6.96 2.77
C MET A 120 -2.93 7.86 1.87
N SER A 121 -2.82 7.64 0.56
CA SER A 121 -3.76 8.22 -0.40
C SER A 121 -5.06 7.43 -0.34
N ILE A 122 -6.19 8.12 -0.38
CA ILE A 122 -7.47 7.46 -0.56
C ILE A 122 -8.04 7.98 -1.88
N PRO A 123 -8.53 7.10 -2.78
CA PRO A 123 -9.23 7.53 -3.97
C PRO A 123 -10.36 8.51 -3.61
N THR A 124 -10.48 9.58 -4.40
CA THR A 124 -11.53 10.60 -4.23
C THR A 124 -12.95 10.05 -4.33
N ASP A 125 -13.11 8.86 -4.93
CA ASP A 125 -14.40 8.17 -5.09
C ASP A 125 -14.75 7.25 -3.89
N SER A 126 -14.17 7.52 -2.72
CA SER A 126 -14.50 6.80 -1.49
C SER A 126 -15.96 7.08 -1.08
N ARG A 127 -16.64 6.07 -0.52
CA ARG A 127 -18.03 6.19 -0.04
C ARG A 127 -18.21 7.32 0.97
N GLU A 128 -17.14 7.62 1.70
CA GLU A 128 -17.03 8.70 2.66
C GLU A 128 -15.90 9.62 2.22
N GLY A 129 -16.07 10.94 2.35
CA GLY A 129 -14.98 11.86 2.07
C GLY A 129 -13.81 11.65 3.04
N ILE A 130 -12.60 11.99 2.58
CA ILE A 130 -11.37 11.86 3.38
C ILE A 130 -11.50 12.51 4.79
N PRO A 131 -12.15 13.68 4.97
CA PRO A 131 -12.36 14.25 6.30
C PRO A 131 -13.22 13.36 7.23
N GLN A 132 -14.25 12.70 6.70
CA GLN A 132 -15.09 11.79 7.47
C GLN A 132 -14.31 10.55 7.90
N ILE A 133 -13.48 10.00 7.01
CA ILE A 133 -12.61 8.85 7.33
C ILE A 133 -11.63 9.22 8.47
N VAL A 134 -11.02 10.40 8.41
CA VAL A 134 -10.15 10.90 9.50
C VAL A 134 -10.91 11.00 10.82
N LYS A 135 -12.17 11.47 10.79
CA LYS A 135 -13.02 11.53 11.99
C LYS A 135 -13.27 10.14 12.58
N ILE A 136 -13.65 9.16 11.76
CA ILE A 136 -13.90 7.78 12.18
C ILE A 136 -12.65 7.15 12.79
N ILE A 137 -11.48 7.38 12.19
CA ILE A 137 -10.22 6.88 12.74
C ILE A 137 -9.96 7.48 14.13
N ASN A 138 -10.15 8.79 14.29
CA ASN A 138 -9.93 9.45 15.57
C ASN A 138 -10.91 8.98 16.65
N GLU A 139 -12.19 8.77 16.31
CA GLU A 139 -13.18 8.19 17.22
C GLU A 139 -12.75 6.78 17.69
N ARG A 140 -12.25 5.94 16.76
CA ARG A 140 -11.74 4.60 17.10
C ARG A 140 -10.48 4.63 17.97
N ILE A 141 -9.58 5.57 17.72
CA ILE A 141 -8.39 5.80 18.54
C ILE A 141 -8.79 6.18 19.97
N GLU A 142 -9.77 7.08 20.14
CA GLU A 142 -10.25 7.51 21.45
C GLU A 142 -10.91 6.36 22.22
N ILE A 143 -11.81 5.61 21.57
CA ILE A 143 -12.45 4.41 22.17
C ILE A 143 -11.39 3.41 22.65
N THR A 144 -10.33 3.20 21.88
CA THR A 144 -9.25 2.28 22.23
C THR A 144 -8.47 2.76 23.45
N LYS A 145 -8.20 4.07 23.57
CA LYS A 145 -7.54 4.66 24.74
C LYS A 145 -8.38 4.47 26.00
N VAL A 146 -9.67 4.82 25.93
CA VAL A 146 -10.60 4.69 27.06
C VAL A 146 -10.71 3.23 27.50
N ARG A 147 -10.78 2.27 26.56
CA ARG A 147 -10.79 0.83 26.91
C ARG A 147 -9.53 0.41 27.67
N LYS A 148 -8.36 0.88 27.23
CA LYS A 148 -7.07 0.58 27.87
C LYS A 148 -6.99 1.15 29.29
N GLU A 149 -7.50 2.37 29.50
CA GLU A 149 -7.56 3.00 30.82
C GLU A 149 -8.52 2.28 31.79
N MET A 150 -9.54 1.61 31.26
CA MET A 150 -10.52 0.87 32.07
C MET A 150 -10.10 -0.57 32.42
N ASN A 151 -8.92 -1.06 32.02
CA ASN A 151 -8.46 -2.44 32.24
C ASN A 151 -9.44 -3.53 31.75
N TRP A 152 -10.07 -3.33 30.59
CA TRP A 152 -10.86 -4.36 29.90
C TRP A 152 -10.04 -5.08 28.84
#